data_AF-A0A8B8HXH2-F1
#
_entry.id   AF-A0A8B8HXH2-F1
#
_cell.length_a   1.000
_cell.length_b   1.000
_cell.length_c   1.000
_cell.angle_alpha   90.00
_cell.angle_beta   90.00
_cell.angle_gamma   90.00
#
_symmetry.space_group_name_H-M   'P 1'
#
loop_
_entity.id
_entity.type
_entity.pdbx_description
1 polymer ?
#
loop_
_entity_poly.entity_id
_entity_poly.type
_entity_poly.pdbx_seq_one_letter_code
_entity_poly.pdbx_strand_id
1 'polypeptide(L)'
;MIARPWTDDLPKCRNTCVASYFSPLDGNPSSNDDYFCFYCHTEDNSCLYGVFEPHNGLDAARFIMQRMAAEILFAPPSSSNTDEEIREKLRNAFVSVENAYIENYDGMIAERTSLQYRLQILKGHTQSTQMSDNILFRLKEIDQHLSGGATVVIALVHNNKLYVANVGETRALLCRTDDNSVLRVVQLTVDHSLNNEDELLRLSQLGLDVNKLRNAQYLGNQTGTRCLGNYLVKGLYKAFPTISAASSEPVVAAPEIHGPIALDESCRFLVLVSAGVYKRIQEVRGNSEQTNKQLSQIIVENFRKQSEFKRVSQSVLEEIEEEFLSYCLKNSLTPKPNTHVTLLIRNFNFLPPIPQNDAINTVQKQNASVRFNPIVQSKSNTFLNEMDSEPYSPGSNDFDKNDSNIDTNRSIESSSDIYPIRPYDKDRRIKGYVDFSCYYENVEKARKNGTLPSFIK
;
A
#
# COMPACT_ATOMS: atom_id res chain seq x y z
N MET A 1 32.06 15.86 2.47
CA MET A 1 31.33 15.02 3.44
C MET A 1 30.02 14.66 2.76
N ILE A 2 29.90 13.45 2.21
CA ILE A 2 28.66 13.02 1.54
C ILE A 2 27.70 12.62 2.66
N ALA A 3 26.66 13.42 2.90
CA ALA A 3 25.64 13.12 3.88
C ALA A 3 24.81 11.92 3.39
N ARG A 4 25.19 10.71 3.80
CA ARG A 4 24.37 9.51 3.58
C ARG A 4 23.24 9.46 4.63
N PRO A 5 22.05 8.92 4.31
CA PRO A 5 20.99 8.75 5.29
C PRO A 5 21.46 7.93 6.50
N TRP A 6 21.11 8.36 7.71
CA TRP A 6 21.46 7.62 8.94
C TRP A 6 20.87 6.20 8.97
N THR A 7 19.80 5.96 8.20
CA THR A 7 19.17 4.64 8.03
C THR A 7 20.08 3.62 7.35
N ASP A 8 21.15 4.06 6.68
CA ASP A 8 22.14 3.18 6.08
C ASP A 8 22.99 2.47 7.14
N ASP A 9 23.22 3.12 8.27
CA ASP A 9 24.01 2.60 9.39
C ASP A 9 23.23 1.61 10.28
N LEU A 10 21.94 1.42 10.01
CA LEU A 10 21.12 0.46 10.75
C LEU A 10 21.62 -0.99 10.55
N PRO A 11 21.65 -1.83 11.61
CA PRO A 11 22.04 -3.23 11.49
C PRO A 11 21.15 -3.98 10.50
N LYS A 12 21.72 -4.42 9.38
CA LYS A 12 20.93 -5.01 8.29
C LYS A 12 20.44 -6.42 8.63
N CYS A 13 19.17 -6.71 8.36
CA CYS A 13 18.61 -8.05 8.48
C CYS A 13 19.23 -9.00 7.42
N ARG A 14 19.97 -10.03 7.86
CA ARG A 14 20.74 -10.92 6.97
C ARG A 14 19.88 -11.61 5.91
N ASN A 15 18.68 -12.05 6.30
CA ASN A 15 17.76 -12.82 5.46
C ASN A 15 16.85 -11.94 4.59
N THR A 16 17.32 -10.75 4.22
CA THR A 16 16.61 -9.80 3.35
C THR A 16 17.47 -9.46 2.15
N CYS A 17 16.90 -9.44 0.95
CA CYS A 17 17.54 -8.85 -0.23
C CYS A 17 16.67 -7.70 -0.76
N VAL A 18 17.32 -6.73 -1.39
CA VAL A 18 16.70 -5.49 -1.85
C VAL A 18 17.32 -5.08 -3.16
N ALA A 19 16.50 -4.59 -4.08
CA ALA A 19 16.93 -3.82 -5.24
C ALA A 19 16.01 -2.59 -5.37
N SER A 20 16.61 -1.43 -5.66
CA SER A 20 15.89 -0.17 -5.79
C SER A 20 16.61 0.74 -6.77
N TYR A 21 15.89 1.28 -7.75
CA TYR A 21 16.45 2.26 -8.69
C TYR A 21 15.33 3.04 -9.40
N PHE A 22 15.72 4.06 -10.15
CA PHE A 22 14.84 4.72 -11.12
C PHE A 22 15.11 4.13 -12.51
N SER A 23 14.05 3.67 -13.19
CA SER A 23 14.13 3.12 -14.54
C SER A 23 14.80 4.13 -15.49
N PRO A 24 15.93 3.77 -16.12
CA PRO A 24 16.70 4.69 -16.97
C PRO A 24 16.10 4.81 -18.36
N LEU A 25 16.08 6.03 -18.91
CA LEU A 25 15.65 6.30 -20.30
C LEU A 25 16.56 5.66 -21.35
N ASP A 26 17.88 5.61 -21.08
CA ASP A 26 18.91 5.21 -22.05
C ASP A 26 19.59 3.86 -21.71
N GLY A 27 18.97 3.03 -20.86
CA GLY A 27 19.51 1.73 -20.47
C GLY A 27 20.75 1.77 -19.57
N ASN A 28 21.32 2.96 -19.30
CA ASN A 28 22.37 3.13 -18.30
C ASN A 28 21.74 3.41 -16.93
N PRO A 29 21.86 2.52 -15.94
CA PRO A 29 21.35 2.76 -14.61
C PRO A 29 22.00 4.03 -14.04
N SER A 30 21.19 5.06 -13.78
CA SER A 30 21.69 6.23 -13.05
C SER A 30 22.10 5.77 -11.65
N SER A 31 23.38 5.89 -11.34
CA SER A 31 23.97 5.52 -10.05
C SER A 31 23.59 6.48 -8.92
N ASN A 32 22.32 6.83 -8.78
CA ASN A 32 21.86 7.50 -7.58
C ASN A 32 21.49 6.43 -6.56
N ASP A 33 22.39 6.26 -5.59
CA ASP A 33 22.28 5.45 -4.37
C ASP A 33 21.11 5.88 -3.45
N ASP A 34 20.06 6.52 -3.97
CA ASP A 34 18.89 6.95 -3.21
C ASP A 34 17.93 5.76 -3.05
N TYR A 35 18.28 4.85 -2.13
CA TYR A 35 17.41 3.74 -1.73
C TYR A 35 16.20 4.32 -0.96
N PHE A 36 15.03 4.38 -1.59
CA PHE A 36 13.76 4.71 -0.90
C PHE A 36 13.20 3.48 -0.18
N CYS A 37 14.05 2.85 0.63
CA CYS A 37 13.71 1.73 1.47
C CYS A 37 14.71 1.62 2.62
N PHE A 38 14.27 1.01 3.72
CA PHE A 38 15.19 0.58 4.76
C PHE A 38 14.78 -0.79 5.27
N TYR A 39 15.76 -1.48 5.85
CA TYR A 39 15.53 -2.75 6.53
C TYR A 39 16.56 -2.93 7.61
N CYS A 40 16.10 -3.33 8.79
CA CYS A 40 16.99 -3.54 9.91
C CYS A 40 16.54 -4.69 10.82
N HIS A 41 17.49 -5.16 11.60
CA HIS A 41 17.28 -5.99 12.76
C HIS A 41 17.57 -5.13 13.99
N THR A 42 16.66 -5.17 14.96
CA THR A 42 16.74 -4.44 16.23
C THR A 42 17.34 -5.33 17.31
N GLU A 43 17.78 -4.73 18.41
CA GLU A 43 18.35 -5.46 19.55
C GLU A 43 17.34 -6.42 20.21
N ASP A 44 16.05 -6.05 20.20
CA ASP A 44 14.94 -6.85 20.74
C ASP A 44 14.49 -7.99 19.79
N ASN A 45 15.38 -8.48 18.94
CA ASN A 45 15.14 -9.53 17.95
C ASN A 45 13.99 -9.22 16.96
N SER A 46 13.55 -7.97 16.88
CA SER A 46 12.52 -7.53 15.93
C SER A 46 13.17 -7.13 14.62
N CYS A 47 12.44 -7.23 13.51
CA CYS A 47 12.91 -6.75 12.22
C CYS A 47 11.91 -5.76 11.64
N LEU A 48 12.43 -4.66 11.10
CA LEU A 48 11.62 -3.61 10.49
C LEU A 48 12.02 -3.45 9.03
N TYR A 49 11.03 -3.32 8.17
CA TYR A 49 11.18 -3.18 6.72
C TYR A 49 10.29 -2.04 6.25
N GLY A 50 10.79 -1.20 5.35
CA GLY A 50 10.02 -0.12 4.75
C GLY A 50 10.37 0.06 3.28
N VAL A 51 9.34 0.24 2.45
CA VAL A 51 9.47 0.64 1.04
C VAL A 51 8.65 1.91 0.83
N PHE A 52 9.27 2.90 0.20
CA PHE A 52 8.74 4.24 -0.01
C PHE A 52 8.76 4.51 -1.51
N GLU A 53 7.60 4.83 -2.09
CA GLU A 53 7.52 5.20 -3.49
C GLU A 53 7.30 6.72 -3.59
N PRO A 54 8.31 7.49 -4.04
CA PRO A 54 8.21 8.93 -4.14
C PRO A 54 7.26 9.35 -5.25
N HIS A 55 6.55 10.45 -5.05
CA HIS A 55 5.87 11.16 -6.13
C HIS A 55 6.09 12.67 -6.01
N ASN A 56 6.22 13.32 -7.17
CA ASN A 56 6.34 14.78 -7.32
C ASN A 56 7.48 15.45 -6.52
N GLY A 57 8.53 14.69 -6.15
CA GLY A 57 9.72 15.21 -5.48
C GLY A 57 10.41 14.16 -4.61
N LEU A 58 11.74 14.15 -4.59
CA LEU A 58 12.53 13.15 -3.86
C LEU A 58 12.78 13.55 -2.40
N ASP A 59 12.90 14.84 -2.11
CA ASP A 59 13.26 15.33 -0.78
C ASP A 59 12.19 15.02 0.26
N ALA A 60 10.92 15.19 -0.10
CA ALA A 60 9.78 14.82 0.73
C ALA A 60 9.80 13.33 1.10
N ALA A 61 10.01 12.45 0.11
CA ALA A 61 10.08 11.01 0.34
C ALA A 61 11.30 10.62 1.20
N ARG A 62 12.44 11.28 1.02
CA ARG A 62 13.66 11.05 1.83
C ARG A 62 13.47 11.51 3.28
N PHE A 63 12.77 12.62 3.49
CA PHE A 63 12.37 13.08 4.81
C PHE A 63 11.41 12.08 5.48
N ILE A 64 10.35 11.69 4.78
CA ILE A 64 9.34 10.72 5.25
C ILE A 64 10.01 9.40 5.66
N MET A 65 10.90 8.86 4.83
CA MET A 65 11.62 7.62 5.11
C MET A 65 12.45 7.70 6.38
N GLN A 66 13.29 8.73 6.51
CA GLN A 66 14.15 8.91 7.67
C GLN A 66 13.34 9.15 8.95
N ARG A 67 12.27 9.95 8.86
CA ARG A 67 11.41 10.21 10.02
C ARG A 67 10.65 8.95 10.43
N MET A 68 10.10 8.20 9.48
CA MET A 68 9.39 6.95 9.75
C MET A 68 10.29 5.93 10.46
N ALA A 69 11.55 5.80 10.02
CA ALA A 69 12.52 4.94 10.70
C ALA A 69 12.75 5.39 12.15
N ALA A 70 12.89 6.70 12.39
CA ALA A 70 13.12 7.24 13.74
C ALA A 70 11.93 7.00 14.68
N GLU A 71 10.70 7.24 14.21
CA GLU A 71 9.47 7.08 15.01
C GLU A 71 9.26 5.64 15.49
N ILE A 72 9.62 4.64 14.67
CA ILE A 72 9.43 3.23 15.01
C ILE A 72 10.63 2.67 15.79
N LEU A 73 11.86 3.12 15.48
CA LEU A 73 13.08 2.52 16.04
C LEU A 73 13.56 3.16 17.34
N PHE A 74 13.36 4.47 17.57
CA PHE A 74 13.85 5.14 18.78
C PHE A 74 12.96 4.93 19.99
N ALA A 75 11.71 4.57 19.76
CA ALA A 75 10.89 3.88 20.74
C ALA A 75 10.60 2.51 20.14
N PRO A 76 11.43 1.46 20.30
CA PRO A 76 11.13 0.14 19.74
C PRO A 76 9.98 -0.54 20.50
N PRO A 77 9.20 -1.43 19.87
CA PRO A 77 8.22 -2.26 20.59
C PRO A 77 8.96 -3.20 21.55
N SER A 78 8.54 -3.19 22.82
CA SER A 78 9.00 -4.11 23.85
C SER A 78 8.28 -5.45 23.76
N SER A 79 8.90 -6.52 24.27
CA SER A 79 8.29 -7.86 24.28
C SER A 79 7.00 -7.95 25.10
N SER A 80 6.80 -7.03 26.05
CA SER A 80 5.57 -6.92 26.85
C SER A 80 4.42 -6.21 26.11
N ASN A 81 4.68 -5.59 24.95
CA ASN A 81 3.63 -4.84 24.27
C ASN A 81 2.53 -5.77 23.75
N THR A 82 1.28 -5.36 23.93
CA THR A 82 0.13 -6.07 23.36
C THR A 82 0.05 -5.86 21.86
N ASP A 83 -0.67 -6.75 21.17
CA ASP A 83 -0.87 -6.64 19.72
C ASP A 83 -1.61 -5.34 19.32
N GLU A 84 -2.45 -4.78 20.20
CA GLU A 84 -3.09 -3.47 20.02
C GLU A 84 -2.10 -2.32 20.22
N GLU A 85 -1.25 -2.38 21.24
CA GLU A 85 -0.21 -1.37 21.46
C GLU A 85 0.78 -1.28 20.29
N ILE A 86 1.12 -2.41 19.67
CA ILE A 86 1.96 -2.43 18.47
C ILE A 86 1.25 -1.78 17.29
N ARG A 87 -0.05 -2.08 17.08
CA ARG A 87 -0.86 -1.46 16.02
C ARG A 87 -0.98 0.06 16.24
N GLU A 88 -1.23 0.47 17.47
CA GLU A 88 -1.37 1.88 17.83
C GLU A 88 -0.04 2.63 17.67
N LYS A 89 1.08 1.98 17.99
CA LYS A 89 2.41 2.53 17.75
C LYS A 89 2.71 2.74 16.27
N LEU A 90 2.38 1.78 15.42
CA LEU A 90 2.48 1.94 13.96
C LEU A 90 1.57 3.08 13.48
N ARG A 91 0.33 3.17 13.98
CA ARG A 91 -0.58 4.27 13.64
C ARG A 91 0.01 5.63 14.00
N ASN A 92 0.52 5.76 15.22
CA ASN A 92 1.11 6.99 15.73
C ASN A 92 2.38 7.39 14.98
N ALA A 93 3.18 6.43 14.50
CA ALA A 93 4.32 6.73 13.65
C ALA A 93 3.91 7.46 12.35
N PHE A 94 2.86 7.00 11.67
CA PHE A 94 2.36 7.68 10.46
C PHE A 94 1.80 9.08 10.76
N VAL A 95 1.06 9.23 11.87
CA VAL A 95 0.55 10.54 12.30
C VAL A 95 1.70 11.51 12.60
N SER A 96 2.72 11.05 13.35
CA SER A 96 3.88 11.85 13.70
C SER A 96 4.69 12.26 12.47
N VAL A 97 4.89 11.35 11.52
CA VAL A 97 5.60 11.65 10.26
C VAL A 97 4.86 12.69 9.42
N GLU A 98 3.53 12.59 9.31
CA GLU A 98 2.73 13.56 8.58
C GLU A 98 2.78 14.95 9.24
N ASN A 99 2.64 15.03 10.56
CA ASN A 99 2.76 16.30 11.29
C ASN A 99 4.15 16.90 11.12
N ALA A 100 5.21 16.09 11.26
CA ALA A 100 6.58 16.55 11.07
C ALA A 100 6.84 17.05 9.63
N TYR A 101 6.18 16.46 8.63
CA TYR A 101 6.22 16.98 7.26
C TYR A 101 5.60 18.37 7.19
N ILE A 102 4.41 18.57 7.74
CA ILE A 102 3.72 19.87 7.74
C ILE A 102 4.58 20.93 8.45
N GLU A 103 5.13 20.60 9.61
CA GLU A 103 6.04 21.48 10.36
C GLU A 103 7.30 21.83 9.55
N ASN A 104 7.90 20.85 8.86
CA ASN A 104 9.09 21.06 8.03
C ASN A 104 8.82 22.00 6.84
N TYR A 105 7.58 22.04 6.33
CA TYR A 105 7.18 22.87 5.20
C TYR A 105 6.36 24.13 5.60
N ASP A 106 6.14 24.38 6.90
CA ASP A 106 5.28 25.46 7.41
C ASP A 106 5.68 26.83 6.87
N GLY A 107 6.98 27.14 6.87
CA GLY A 107 7.50 28.39 6.31
C GLY A 107 7.16 28.58 4.83
N MET A 108 7.21 27.51 4.03
CA MET A 108 6.84 27.56 2.61
C MET A 108 5.33 27.72 2.42
N ILE A 109 4.53 27.07 3.26
CA ILE A 109 3.06 27.20 3.27
C ILE A 109 2.65 28.65 3.60
N ALA A 110 3.30 29.26 4.59
CA ALA A 110 3.09 30.65 4.97
C ALA A 110 3.51 31.62 3.85
N GLU A 111 4.70 31.43 3.25
CA GLU A 111 5.18 32.24 2.13
C GLU A 111 4.22 32.18 0.94
N ARG A 112 3.79 30.97 0.57
CA ARG A 112 2.83 30.74 -0.51
C ARG A 112 1.51 31.47 -0.27
N THR A 113 0.98 31.39 0.94
CA THR A 113 -0.28 32.03 1.33
C THR A 113 -0.18 33.55 1.21
N SER A 114 0.95 34.13 1.66
CA SER A 114 1.25 35.56 1.50
C SER A 114 1.39 35.98 0.03
N LEU A 115 2.10 35.20 -0.79
CA LEU A 115 2.23 35.42 -2.24
C LEU A 115 0.88 35.36 -2.95
N GLN A 116 0.04 34.39 -2.61
CA GLN A 116 -1.29 34.23 -3.20
C GLN A 116 -2.20 35.42 -2.87
N TYR A 117 -2.18 35.90 -1.62
CA TYR A 117 -2.91 37.10 -1.22
C TYR A 117 -2.45 38.35 -1.99
N ARG A 118 -1.13 38.57 -2.09
CA ARG A 118 -0.57 39.67 -2.88
C ARG A 118 -0.98 39.60 -4.35
N LEU A 119 -0.98 38.41 -4.95
CA LEU A 119 -1.38 38.22 -6.33
C LEU A 119 -2.86 38.58 -6.55
N GLN A 120 -3.75 38.29 -5.60
CA GLN A 120 -5.16 38.67 -5.69
C GLN A 120 -5.35 40.19 -5.67
N ILE A 121 -4.62 40.90 -4.81
CA ILE A 121 -4.65 42.38 -4.77
C ILE A 121 -4.18 42.98 -6.10
N LEU A 122 -3.08 42.44 -6.65
CA LEU A 122 -2.50 42.92 -7.91
C LEU A 122 -3.44 42.66 -9.10
N LYS A 123 -4.14 41.53 -9.16
CA LYS A 123 -5.12 41.27 -10.23
C LYS A 123 -6.31 42.25 -10.22
N GLY A 124 -6.63 42.83 -9.06
CA GLY A 124 -7.67 43.86 -8.93
C GLY A 124 -7.25 45.26 -9.43
N HIS A 125 -5.96 45.49 -9.64
CA HIS A 125 -5.41 46.78 -10.08
C HIS A 125 -4.68 46.60 -11.42
N THR A 126 -5.01 47.38 -12.44
CA THR A 126 -4.43 47.30 -13.80
C THR A 126 -2.97 47.79 -13.85
N GLN A 127 -2.05 47.24 -13.05
CA GLN A 127 -0.64 47.61 -13.04
C GLN A 127 0.33 46.42 -12.87
N SER A 128 1.33 46.41 -13.76
CA SER A 128 2.59 45.65 -13.78
C SER A 128 2.52 44.12 -13.95
N THR A 129 2.62 43.69 -15.22
CA THR A 129 2.78 42.29 -15.64
C THR A 129 4.02 41.64 -15.00
N GLN A 130 5.15 42.34 -14.95
CA GLN A 130 6.43 41.78 -14.47
C GLN A 130 6.42 41.37 -12.99
N MET A 131 5.80 42.17 -12.11
CA MET A 131 5.71 41.83 -10.68
C MET A 131 4.80 40.61 -10.45
N SER A 132 3.71 40.52 -11.21
CA SER A 132 2.80 39.37 -11.18
C SER A 132 3.49 38.09 -11.67
N ASP A 133 4.34 38.20 -12.69
CA ASP A 133 5.10 37.07 -13.24
C ASP A 133 6.11 36.52 -12.24
N ASN A 134 6.84 37.39 -11.51
CA ASN A 134 7.78 36.96 -10.47
C ASN A 134 7.07 36.23 -9.31
N ILE A 135 5.91 36.74 -8.88
CA ILE A 135 5.10 36.08 -7.85
C ILE A 135 4.62 34.71 -8.35
N LEU A 136 4.17 34.63 -9.60
CA LEU A 136 3.71 33.37 -10.18
C LEU A 136 4.85 32.35 -10.32
N PHE A 137 6.05 32.79 -10.69
CA PHE A 137 7.23 31.93 -10.74
C PHE A 137 7.56 31.35 -9.37
N ARG A 138 7.60 32.20 -8.32
CA ARG A 138 7.87 31.75 -6.96
C ARG A 138 6.77 30.83 -6.42
N LEU A 139 5.50 31.10 -6.72
CA LEU A 139 4.40 30.20 -6.36
C LEU A 139 4.55 28.82 -6.99
N LYS A 140 4.95 28.75 -8.27
CA LYS A 140 5.19 27.46 -8.95
C LYS A 140 6.34 26.68 -8.32
N GLU A 141 7.42 27.36 -7.94
CA GLU A 141 8.54 26.75 -7.24
C GLU A 141 8.11 26.16 -5.89
N ILE A 142 7.35 26.93 -5.10
CA ILE A 142 6.81 26.44 -3.82
C ILE A 142 5.84 25.27 -4.04
N ASP A 143 4.93 25.37 -5.01
CA ASP A 143 4.00 24.30 -5.35
C ASP A 143 4.73 23.02 -5.74
N GLN A 144 5.86 23.10 -6.45
CA GLN A 144 6.68 21.94 -6.79
C GLN A 144 7.19 21.23 -5.53
N HIS A 145 7.69 21.95 -4.53
CA HIS A 145 8.13 21.35 -3.26
C HIS A 145 6.96 20.78 -2.44
N LEU A 146 5.85 21.52 -2.33
CA LEU A 146 4.66 21.10 -1.58
C LEU A 146 3.88 19.96 -2.24
N SER A 147 4.14 19.70 -3.53
CA SER A 147 3.56 18.56 -4.25
C SER A 147 4.24 17.23 -3.91
N GLY A 148 5.44 17.27 -3.33
CA GLY A 148 6.24 16.09 -3.02
C GLY A 148 5.65 15.27 -1.86
N GLY A 149 5.60 13.96 -2.05
CA GLY A 149 5.11 13.00 -1.05
C GLY A 149 5.60 11.58 -1.33
N ALA A 150 5.10 10.64 -0.54
CA ALA A 150 5.41 9.23 -0.70
C ALA A 150 4.21 8.32 -0.41
N THR A 151 4.14 7.25 -1.19
CA THR A 151 3.39 6.04 -0.84
C THR A 151 4.30 5.16 0.03
N VAL A 152 3.78 4.54 1.08
CA VAL A 152 4.60 3.84 2.09
C VAL A 152 3.99 2.51 2.50
N VAL A 153 4.81 1.46 2.52
CA VAL A 153 4.51 0.20 3.20
C VAL A 153 5.58 -0.12 4.22
N ILE A 154 5.16 -0.41 5.45
CA ILE A 154 5.99 -0.82 6.56
C ILE A 154 5.61 -2.24 6.98
N ALA A 155 6.60 -3.10 7.19
CA ALA A 155 6.40 -4.40 7.82
C ALA A 155 7.28 -4.52 9.07
N LEU A 156 6.67 -4.90 10.18
CA LEU A 156 7.32 -5.17 11.45
C LEU A 156 7.13 -6.64 11.80
N VAL A 157 8.24 -7.35 11.98
CA VAL A 157 8.26 -8.69 12.56
C VAL A 157 8.70 -8.55 14.00
N HIS A 158 7.80 -8.83 14.93
CA HIS A 158 8.01 -8.73 16.38
C HIS A 158 7.39 -9.95 17.05
N ASN A 159 8.14 -10.65 17.92
CA ASN A 159 7.68 -11.87 18.62
C ASN A 159 7.02 -12.91 17.71
N ASN A 160 7.65 -13.20 16.57
CA ASN A 160 7.14 -14.14 15.56
C ASN A 160 5.75 -13.78 14.99
N LYS A 161 5.33 -12.53 15.13
CA LYS A 161 4.13 -11.95 14.53
C LYS A 161 4.53 -10.89 13.51
N LEU A 162 3.87 -10.89 12.37
CA LEU A 162 4.01 -9.89 11.31
C LEU A 162 2.87 -8.87 11.41
N TYR A 163 3.25 -7.60 11.41
CA TYR A 163 2.37 -6.44 11.30
C TYR A 163 2.72 -5.69 10.03
N VAL A 164 1.73 -5.25 9.26
CA VAL A 164 1.94 -4.49 8.03
C VAL A 164 1.09 -3.23 8.09
N ALA A 165 1.71 -2.07 7.85
CA ALA A 165 1.03 -0.79 7.75
C ALA A 165 1.25 -0.19 6.35
N ASN A 166 0.19 0.24 5.69
CA ASN A 166 0.25 0.77 4.32
C ASN A 166 -0.49 2.10 4.17
N VAL A 167 0.11 3.01 3.39
CA VAL A 167 -0.50 4.25 2.88
C VAL A 167 -0.12 4.38 1.41
N GLY A 168 -1.02 3.97 0.52
CA GLY A 168 -0.98 4.28 -0.90
C GLY A 168 -1.05 3.00 -1.73
N GLU A 169 -0.30 2.97 -2.83
CA GLU A 169 -0.29 1.87 -3.81
C GLU A 169 0.88 0.86 -3.64
N THR A 170 1.73 0.98 -2.62
CA THR A 170 2.73 -0.04 -2.31
C THR A 170 2.06 -1.32 -1.81
N ARG A 171 2.67 -2.47 -2.10
CA ARG A 171 2.11 -3.77 -1.73
C ARG A 171 3.01 -4.55 -0.80
N ALA A 172 2.40 -5.27 0.14
CA ALA A 172 3.04 -6.37 0.85
C ALA A 172 2.39 -7.70 0.45
N LEU A 173 3.20 -8.69 0.06
CA LEU A 173 2.75 -10.04 -0.28
C LEU A 173 3.40 -11.06 0.66
N LEU A 174 2.59 -11.94 1.24
CA LEU A 174 3.09 -13.07 2.00
C LEU A 174 2.89 -14.37 1.21
N CYS A 175 4.00 -15.01 0.88
CA CYS A 175 4.02 -16.29 0.21
C CYS A 175 4.11 -17.41 1.26
N ARG A 176 3.10 -18.28 1.29
CA ARG A 176 3.00 -19.41 2.23
C ARG A 176 2.68 -20.70 1.49
N THR A 177 3.10 -21.86 1.98
CA THR A 177 2.65 -23.14 1.41
C THR A 177 1.41 -23.64 2.12
N ASP A 178 0.43 -24.15 1.37
CA ASP A 178 -0.66 -24.93 1.96
C ASP A 178 -0.20 -26.36 2.32
N ASP A 179 -1.12 -27.15 2.90
CA ASP A 179 -0.86 -28.54 3.31
C ASP A 179 -0.43 -29.45 2.15
N ASN A 180 -0.78 -29.09 0.92
CA ASN A 180 -0.38 -29.79 -0.30
C ASN A 180 0.99 -29.33 -0.83
N SER A 181 1.74 -28.55 -0.05
CA SER A 181 3.01 -27.92 -0.44
C SER A 181 2.88 -26.99 -1.66
N VAL A 182 1.69 -26.44 -1.90
CA VAL A 182 1.45 -25.49 -2.99
C VAL A 182 1.66 -24.07 -2.47
N LEU A 183 2.51 -23.31 -3.16
CA LEU A 183 2.78 -21.92 -2.78
C LEU A 183 1.57 -21.03 -3.08
N ARG A 184 0.95 -20.45 -2.04
CA ARG A 184 -0.10 -19.44 -2.10
C ARG A 184 0.49 -18.05 -1.90
N VAL A 185 -0.03 -17.10 -2.66
CA VAL A 185 0.37 -15.69 -2.59
C VAL A 185 -0.81 -14.92 -2.00
N VAL A 186 -0.59 -14.31 -0.84
CA VAL A 186 -1.60 -13.51 -0.16
C VAL A 186 -1.15 -12.05 -0.17
N GLN A 187 -1.90 -11.18 -0.82
CA GLN A 187 -1.68 -9.74 -0.70
C GLN A 187 -2.19 -9.29 0.68
N LEU A 188 -1.29 -8.74 1.49
CA LEU A 188 -1.60 -8.31 2.86
C LEU A 188 -2.17 -6.91 2.93
N THR A 189 -1.80 -6.02 2.00
CA THR A 189 -2.25 -4.62 1.94
C THR A 189 -3.39 -4.45 0.96
N VAL A 190 -4.20 -3.40 1.10
CA VAL A 190 -5.15 -3.00 0.04
C VAL A 190 -4.59 -1.78 -0.70
N ASP A 191 -4.75 -1.77 -2.03
CA ASP A 191 -4.33 -0.63 -2.85
C ASP A 191 -5.25 0.57 -2.59
N HIS A 192 -4.68 1.68 -2.12
CA HIS A 192 -5.41 2.95 -1.99
C HIS A 192 -5.43 3.69 -3.33
N SER A 193 -6.33 3.28 -4.22
CA SER A 193 -6.46 3.81 -5.58
C SER A 193 -7.92 4.04 -5.97
N LEU A 194 -8.16 4.69 -7.12
CA LEU A 194 -9.50 4.90 -7.67
C LEU A 194 -10.17 3.62 -8.19
N ASN A 195 -9.46 2.48 -8.21
CA ASN A 195 -10.03 1.17 -8.53
C ASN A 195 -10.57 0.45 -7.28
N ASN A 196 -10.31 1.00 -6.08
CA ASN A 196 -10.76 0.43 -4.82
C ASN A 196 -12.16 0.99 -4.47
N GLU A 197 -13.14 0.11 -4.34
CA GLU A 197 -14.53 0.47 -4.04
C GLU A 197 -14.70 1.13 -2.67
N ASP A 198 -13.92 0.72 -1.66
CA ASP A 198 -13.97 1.31 -0.32
C ASP A 198 -13.42 2.75 -0.34
N GLU A 199 -12.37 3.00 -1.12
CA GLU A 199 -11.84 4.36 -1.31
C GLU A 199 -12.76 5.24 -2.17
N LEU A 200 -13.41 4.69 -3.20
CA LEU A 200 -14.42 5.41 -3.96
C LEU A 200 -15.63 5.78 -3.09
N LEU A 201 -16.07 4.87 -2.22
CA LEU A 201 -17.14 5.13 -1.25
C LEU A 201 -16.72 6.24 -0.28
N ARG A 202 -15.50 6.18 0.26
CA ARG A 202 -14.94 7.24 1.12
C ARG A 202 -14.95 8.60 0.42
N LEU A 203 -14.48 8.67 -0.83
CA LEU A 203 -14.47 9.90 -1.62
C LEU A 203 -15.90 10.39 -1.94
N SER A 204 -16.85 9.47 -2.17
CA SER A 204 -18.26 9.79 -2.36
C SER A 204 -18.90 10.44 -1.14
N GLN A 205 -18.56 9.95 0.06
CA GLN A 205 -19.03 10.52 1.33
C GLN A 205 -18.51 11.95 1.55
N LEU A 206 -17.40 12.33 0.92
CA LEU A 206 -16.90 13.70 0.89
C LEU A 206 -17.62 14.59 -0.12
N GLY A 207 -18.55 14.06 -0.91
CA GLY A 207 -19.29 14.78 -1.94
C GLY A 207 -18.63 14.77 -3.33
N LEU A 208 -17.65 13.90 -3.57
CA LEU A 208 -17.05 13.73 -4.89
C LEU A 208 -17.88 12.79 -5.77
N ASP A 209 -17.88 13.07 -7.07
CA ASP A 209 -18.62 12.31 -8.08
C ASP A 209 -17.84 11.05 -8.48
N VAL A 210 -18.31 9.90 -8.00
CA VAL A 210 -17.71 8.58 -8.26
C VAL A 210 -17.62 8.27 -9.74
N ASN A 211 -18.60 8.68 -10.56
CA ASN A 211 -18.60 8.36 -11.98
C ASN A 211 -17.48 9.12 -12.73
N LYS A 212 -17.19 10.34 -12.29
CA LYS A 212 -16.03 11.09 -12.80
C LYS A 212 -14.72 10.49 -12.31
N LEU A 213 -14.66 10.07 -11.05
CA LEU A 213 -13.48 9.48 -10.45
C LEU A 213 -13.09 8.12 -11.06
N ARG A 214 -14.07 7.27 -11.40
CA ARG A 214 -13.80 5.97 -12.08
C ARG A 214 -13.13 6.13 -13.44
N ASN A 215 -13.41 7.23 -14.13
CA ASN A 215 -12.80 7.54 -15.42
C ASN A 215 -11.55 8.42 -15.28
N ALA A 216 -11.20 8.83 -14.06
CA ALA A 216 -10.03 9.66 -13.78
C ALA A 216 -8.81 8.77 -13.53
N GLN A 217 -7.68 9.16 -14.12
CA GLN A 217 -6.40 8.53 -13.81
C GLN A 217 -5.75 9.14 -12.55
N TYR A 218 -6.10 10.38 -12.20
CA TYR A 218 -5.45 11.15 -11.14
C TYR A 218 -6.47 11.76 -10.18
N LEU A 219 -6.15 11.70 -8.89
CA LEU A 219 -6.79 12.46 -7.83
C LEU A 219 -5.90 13.67 -7.50
N GLY A 220 -6.22 14.83 -8.06
CA GLY A 220 -5.35 16.01 -8.00
C GLY A 220 -4.09 15.81 -8.86
N ASN A 221 -2.93 15.64 -8.22
CA ASN A 221 -1.62 15.49 -8.87
C ASN A 221 -1.00 14.08 -8.67
N GLN A 222 -1.76 13.09 -8.22
CA GLN A 222 -1.27 11.73 -7.97
C GLN A 222 -2.32 10.66 -8.31
N THR A 223 -1.90 9.39 -8.43
CA THR A 223 -2.77 8.25 -8.77
C THR A 223 -3.44 7.62 -7.54
N GLY A 224 -2.75 7.65 -6.40
CA GLY A 224 -3.25 7.12 -5.14
C GLY A 224 -4.24 8.03 -4.43
N THR A 225 -5.08 7.45 -3.57
CA THR A 225 -6.07 8.14 -2.75
C THR A 225 -5.57 8.44 -1.34
N ARG A 226 -4.40 7.91 -0.98
CA ARG A 226 -3.72 8.14 0.30
C ARG A 226 -2.20 8.26 0.07
N CYS A 227 -1.57 9.17 0.80
CA CYS A 227 -0.11 9.35 0.81
C CYS A 227 0.35 10.08 2.06
N LEU A 228 1.66 10.00 2.37
CA LEU A 228 2.32 10.91 3.29
C LEU A 228 2.88 12.12 2.52
N GLY A 229 2.80 13.31 3.12
CA GLY A 229 3.18 14.57 2.48
C GLY A 229 2.20 15.04 1.40
N ASN A 230 2.69 15.66 0.33
CA ASN A 230 1.89 16.24 -0.76
C ASN A 230 0.77 17.16 -0.24
N TYR A 231 1.17 18.28 0.37
CA TYR A 231 0.26 19.27 0.94
C TYR A 231 -0.75 19.82 -0.08
N LEU A 232 -0.42 19.81 -1.38
CA LEU A 232 -1.30 20.33 -2.43
C LEU A 232 -2.66 19.63 -2.46
N VAL A 233 -2.70 18.30 -2.32
CA VAL A 233 -3.95 17.51 -2.35
C VAL A 233 -4.57 17.29 -0.98
N LYS A 234 -3.91 17.81 0.06
CA LYS A 234 -4.38 17.92 1.44
C LYS A 234 -4.79 19.35 1.71
N GLY A 235 -4.06 20.15 2.49
CA GLY A 235 -4.45 21.52 2.87
C GLY A 235 -4.81 22.48 1.72
N LEU A 236 -4.40 22.22 0.47
CA LEU A 236 -4.75 23.06 -0.70
C LEU A 236 -5.63 22.36 -1.74
N TYR A 237 -6.30 21.27 -1.38
CA TYR A 237 -7.10 20.45 -2.32
C TYR A 237 -8.17 21.26 -3.08
N LYS A 238 -8.67 22.35 -2.49
CA LYS A 238 -9.61 23.29 -3.12
C LYS A 238 -9.10 23.93 -4.40
N ALA A 239 -7.78 23.98 -4.60
CA ALA A 239 -7.16 24.48 -5.83
C ALA A 239 -7.34 23.54 -7.03
N PHE A 240 -7.66 22.26 -6.80
CA PHE A 240 -7.87 21.27 -7.86
C PHE A 240 -9.35 21.16 -8.21
N PRO A 241 -9.78 21.54 -9.43
CA PRO A 241 -11.20 21.52 -9.80
C PRO A 241 -11.87 20.16 -9.60
N THR A 242 -11.16 19.08 -9.88
CA THR A 242 -11.66 17.69 -9.79
C THR A 242 -12.01 17.25 -8.36
N ILE A 243 -11.35 17.82 -7.35
CA ILE A 243 -11.52 17.43 -5.93
C ILE A 243 -11.96 18.59 -5.03
N SER A 244 -12.12 19.79 -5.59
CA SER A 244 -12.51 21.01 -4.87
C SER A 244 -13.87 20.91 -4.16
N ALA A 245 -14.77 20.06 -4.67
CA ALA A 245 -16.09 19.82 -4.09
C ALA A 245 -16.04 19.03 -2.77
N ALA A 246 -14.91 18.39 -2.42
CA ALA A 246 -14.81 17.57 -1.21
C ALA A 246 -15.04 18.41 0.07
N SER A 247 -15.81 17.88 1.02
CA SER A 247 -16.12 18.53 2.30
C SER A 247 -14.91 18.63 3.24
N SER A 248 -13.94 17.73 3.09
CA SER A 248 -12.67 17.71 3.82
C SER A 248 -11.56 17.18 2.90
N GLU A 249 -10.35 16.99 3.43
CA GLU A 249 -9.21 16.48 2.67
C GLU A 249 -9.53 15.13 1.99
N PRO A 250 -9.49 15.06 0.64
CA PRO A 250 -9.82 13.85 -0.10
C PRO A 250 -8.68 12.82 -0.06
N VAL A 251 -7.43 13.30 -0.03
CA VAL A 251 -6.24 12.47 0.18
C VAL A 251 -5.90 12.49 1.66
N VAL A 252 -5.69 11.31 2.25
CA VAL A 252 -5.38 11.19 3.69
C VAL A 252 -4.07 10.44 3.94
N ALA A 253 -3.46 10.69 5.09
CA ALA A 253 -2.24 10.02 5.57
C ALA A 253 -2.52 8.79 6.47
N ALA A 254 -3.80 8.47 6.71
CA ALA A 254 -4.18 7.43 7.65
C ALA A 254 -3.79 6.02 7.14
N PRO A 255 -2.96 5.27 7.89
CA PRO A 255 -2.53 3.94 7.51
C PRO A 255 -3.64 2.91 7.68
N GLU A 256 -3.69 1.96 6.75
CA GLU A 256 -4.34 0.68 6.97
C GLU A 256 -3.33 -0.27 7.60
N ILE A 257 -3.72 -0.92 8.70
CA ILE A 257 -2.83 -1.80 9.47
C ILE A 257 -3.43 -3.19 9.50
N HIS A 258 -2.65 -4.18 9.04
CA HIS A 258 -3.00 -5.59 9.04
C HIS A 258 -2.10 -6.39 9.98
N GLY A 259 -2.68 -7.41 10.60
CA GLY A 259 -2.04 -8.27 11.58
C GLY A 259 -2.61 -8.09 12.98
N PRO A 260 -2.11 -8.84 13.98
CA PRO A 260 -0.95 -9.73 13.89
C PRO A 260 -1.16 -10.93 12.97
N ILE A 261 -0.14 -11.30 12.22
CA ILE A 261 -0.11 -12.55 11.44
C ILE A 261 0.97 -13.44 12.07
N ALA A 262 0.57 -14.60 12.60
CA ALA A 262 1.55 -15.57 13.10
C ALA A 262 2.44 -16.07 11.96
N LEU A 263 3.76 -16.03 12.18
CA LEU A 263 4.75 -16.57 11.26
C LEU A 263 5.04 -18.02 11.64
N ASP A 264 4.30 -18.94 11.03
CA ASP A 264 4.49 -20.37 11.21
C ASP A 264 5.48 -20.96 10.20
N GLU A 265 5.68 -22.28 10.27
CA GLU A 265 6.53 -23.00 9.34
C GLU A 265 6.00 -22.98 7.90
N SER A 266 4.77 -22.56 7.64
CA SER A 266 4.20 -22.46 6.28
C SER A 266 4.66 -21.18 5.57
N CYS A 267 5.03 -20.14 6.31
CA CYS A 267 5.43 -18.84 5.79
C CYS A 267 6.81 -18.91 5.13
N ARG A 268 6.88 -18.71 3.81
CA ARG A 268 8.11 -18.89 3.01
C ARG A 268 8.92 -17.62 2.86
N PHE A 269 8.28 -16.56 2.37
CA PHE A 269 8.92 -15.25 2.22
C PHE A 269 7.87 -14.13 2.17
N LEU A 270 8.29 -12.94 2.62
CA LEU A 270 7.54 -11.69 2.52
C LEU A 270 8.15 -10.83 1.41
N VAL A 271 7.29 -10.18 0.64
CA VAL A 271 7.66 -9.23 -0.43
C VAL A 271 7.08 -7.88 -0.10
N LEU A 272 7.89 -6.82 -0.12
CA LEU A 272 7.43 -5.43 -0.18
C LEU A 272 7.83 -4.85 -1.54
N VAL A 273 6.90 -4.21 -2.23
CA VAL A 273 7.08 -3.81 -3.63
C VAL A 273 6.41 -2.48 -3.94
N SER A 274 7.09 -1.64 -4.73
CA SER A 274 6.54 -0.37 -5.24
C SER A 274 5.57 -0.60 -6.41
N ALA A 275 4.68 0.36 -6.66
CA ALA A 275 3.76 0.34 -7.77
C ALA A 275 4.45 0.32 -9.13
N GLY A 276 5.58 1.02 -9.25
CA GLY A 276 6.43 0.95 -10.44
C GLY A 276 6.80 -0.47 -10.88
N VAL A 277 6.89 -1.47 -9.99
CA VAL A 277 7.24 -2.85 -10.37
C VAL A 277 6.03 -3.61 -10.88
N TYR A 278 4.96 -3.69 -10.10
CA TYR A 278 3.81 -4.52 -10.47
C TYR A 278 2.97 -3.88 -11.59
N LYS A 279 3.00 -2.54 -11.75
CA LYS A 279 2.36 -1.85 -12.89
C LYS A 279 3.03 -2.19 -14.20
N ARG A 280 4.36 -2.40 -14.22
CA ARG A 280 5.07 -2.90 -15.42
C ARG A 280 4.59 -4.27 -15.86
N ILE A 281 4.41 -5.19 -14.90
CA ILE A 281 3.83 -6.51 -15.17
C ILE A 281 2.41 -6.38 -15.72
N GLN A 282 1.59 -5.48 -15.15
CA GLN A 282 0.23 -5.21 -15.62
C GLN A 282 0.20 -4.64 -17.04
N GLU A 283 1.10 -3.70 -17.36
CA GLU A 283 1.23 -3.10 -18.69
C GLU A 283 1.59 -4.15 -19.75
N VAL A 284 2.52 -5.07 -19.44
CA VAL A 284 2.92 -6.13 -20.38
C VAL A 284 1.87 -7.21 -20.53
N ARG A 285 1.28 -7.67 -19.42
CA ARG A 285 0.49 -8.92 -19.37
C ARG A 285 -1.02 -8.71 -19.25
N GLY A 286 -1.48 -7.48 -19.02
CA GLY A 286 -2.89 -7.07 -19.08
C GLY A 286 -3.83 -7.60 -17.98
N ASN A 287 -3.37 -8.48 -17.08
CA ASN A 287 -4.20 -9.11 -16.05
C ASN A 287 -3.80 -8.68 -14.63
N SER A 288 -4.55 -7.73 -14.06
CA SER A 288 -4.32 -7.19 -12.72
C SER A 288 -4.50 -8.22 -11.60
N GLU A 289 -5.43 -9.16 -11.73
CA GLU A 289 -5.71 -10.19 -10.73
C GLU A 289 -4.57 -11.21 -10.61
N GLN A 290 -3.91 -11.50 -11.74
CA GLN A 290 -2.79 -12.45 -11.78
C GLN A 290 -1.43 -11.82 -11.50
N THR A 291 -1.34 -10.49 -11.39
CA THR A 291 -0.07 -9.76 -11.26
C THR A 291 0.77 -10.25 -10.07
N ASN A 292 0.17 -10.42 -8.89
CA ASN A 292 0.90 -10.86 -7.70
C ASN A 292 1.40 -12.31 -7.84
N LYS A 293 0.62 -13.16 -8.51
CA LYS A 293 0.99 -14.53 -8.85
C LYS A 293 2.17 -14.54 -9.82
N GLN A 294 2.15 -13.68 -10.84
CA GLN A 294 3.22 -13.54 -11.83
C GLN A 294 4.51 -12.98 -11.20
N LEU A 295 4.42 -11.95 -10.35
CA LEU A 295 5.58 -11.46 -9.60
C LEU A 295 6.19 -12.57 -8.74
N SER A 296 5.36 -13.31 -8.02
CA SER A 296 5.81 -14.41 -7.17
C SER A 296 6.41 -15.58 -7.98
N GLN A 297 5.94 -15.82 -9.21
CA GLN A 297 6.56 -16.76 -10.16
C GLN A 297 8.01 -16.37 -10.46
N ILE A 298 8.21 -15.13 -10.91
CA ILE A 298 9.52 -14.60 -11.28
C ILE A 298 10.48 -14.65 -10.08
N ILE A 299 10.00 -14.30 -8.88
CA ILE A 299 10.78 -14.40 -7.64
C ILE A 299 11.20 -15.85 -7.36
N VAL A 300 10.28 -16.81 -7.41
CA VAL A 300 10.57 -18.23 -7.14
C VAL A 300 11.55 -18.82 -8.15
N GLU A 301 11.43 -18.45 -9.42
CA GLU A 301 12.39 -18.85 -10.45
C GLU A 301 13.78 -18.28 -10.16
N ASN A 302 13.87 -17.00 -9.76
CA ASN A 302 15.15 -16.38 -9.41
C ASN A 302 15.76 -16.96 -8.12
N PHE A 303 14.95 -17.38 -7.14
CA PHE A 303 15.44 -18.17 -6.00
C PHE A 303 16.15 -19.47 -6.41
N ARG A 304 15.79 -20.07 -7.55
CA ARG A 304 16.40 -21.30 -8.08
C ARG A 304 17.60 -21.03 -8.99
N LYS A 305 17.57 -19.91 -9.73
CA LYS A 305 18.63 -19.51 -10.68
C LYS A 305 19.84 -18.91 -9.96
N GLN A 306 19.62 -18.11 -8.92
CA GLN A 306 20.68 -17.33 -8.26
C GLN A 306 21.38 -18.13 -7.16
N SER A 307 22.72 -18.13 -7.18
CA SER A 307 23.54 -18.69 -6.10
C SER A 307 23.65 -17.76 -4.89
N GLU A 308 23.64 -16.44 -5.14
CA GLU A 308 23.72 -15.41 -4.11
C GLU A 308 22.32 -14.84 -3.81
N PHE A 309 21.80 -15.10 -2.60
CA PHE A 309 20.47 -14.62 -2.20
C PHE A 309 20.31 -13.10 -2.32
N LYS A 310 21.38 -12.33 -2.10
CA LYS A 310 21.37 -10.86 -2.19
C LYS A 310 21.08 -10.35 -3.62
N ARG A 311 21.41 -11.13 -4.66
CA ARG A 311 21.15 -10.77 -6.07
C ARG A 311 19.72 -11.06 -6.52
N VAL A 312 18.94 -11.86 -5.78
CA VAL A 312 17.60 -12.28 -6.20
C VAL A 312 16.70 -11.09 -6.52
N SER A 313 16.62 -10.08 -5.67
CA SER A 313 15.77 -8.91 -5.92
C SER A 313 16.21 -8.13 -7.16
N GLN A 314 17.52 -8.00 -7.38
CA GLN A 314 18.09 -7.30 -8.54
C GLN A 314 17.72 -8.02 -9.84
N SER A 315 17.95 -9.33 -9.90
CA SER A 315 17.65 -10.13 -11.11
C SER A 315 16.16 -10.19 -11.41
N VAL A 316 15.29 -10.18 -10.40
CA VAL A 316 13.83 -10.10 -10.62
C VAL A 316 13.45 -8.76 -11.26
N LEU A 317 14.01 -7.64 -10.77
CA LEU A 317 13.73 -6.33 -11.36
C LEU A 317 14.27 -6.20 -12.79
N GLU A 318 15.48 -6.71 -13.05
CA GLU A 318 16.08 -6.76 -14.39
C GLU A 318 15.21 -7.56 -15.38
N GLU A 319 14.72 -8.74 -14.97
CA GLU A 319 13.86 -9.59 -15.80
C GLU A 319 12.53 -8.89 -16.13
N ILE A 320 11.90 -8.22 -15.16
CA ILE A 320 10.66 -7.45 -15.37
C ILE A 320 10.89 -6.25 -16.29
N GLU A 321 11.98 -5.51 -16.08
CA GLU A 321 12.29 -4.31 -16.87
C GLU A 321 12.64 -4.69 -18.33
N GLU A 322 13.39 -5.77 -18.55
CA GLU A 322 13.70 -6.26 -19.89
C GLU A 322 12.44 -6.67 -20.65
N GLU A 323 11.53 -7.42 -20.01
CA GLU A 323 10.25 -7.81 -20.61
C GLU A 323 9.40 -6.57 -20.97
N PHE A 324 9.37 -5.58 -20.08
CA PHE A 324 8.64 -4.33 -20.29
C PHE A 324 9.22 -3.48 -21.43
N LEU A 325 10.54 -3.30 -21.48
CA LEU A 325 11.18 -2.55 -22.55
C LEU A 325 10.99 -3.25 -23.90
N SER A 326 11.07 -4.58 -23.94
CA SER A 326 10.73 -5.37 -25.13
C SER A 326 9.29 -5.15 -25.59
N TYR A 327 8.34 -5.13 -24.65
CA TYR A 327 6.94 -4.83 -24.94
C TYR A 327 6.75 -3.42 -25.49
N CYS A 328 7.41 -2.41 -24.91
CA CYS A 328 7.34 -1.04 -25.39
C CYS A 328 7.89 -0.89 -26.81
N LEU A 329 9.05 -1.49 -27.08
CA LEU A 329 9.66 -1.49 -28.41
C LEU A 329 8.76 -2.15 -29.47
N LYS A 330 8.14 -3.29 -29.14
CA LYS A 330 7.21 -4.00 -30.04
C LYS A 330 5.94 -3.22 -30.35
N ASN A 331 5.47 -2.41 -29.41
CA ASN A 331 4.22 -1.65 -29.53
C ASN A 331 4.43 -0.15 -29.81
N SER A 332 5.67 0.27 -30.10
CA SER A 332 6.02 1.68 -30.33
C SER A 332 5.58 2.62 -29.19
N LEU A 333 5.65 2.13 -27.94
CA LEU A 333 5.31 2.89 -26.74
C LEU A 333 6.57 3.55 -26.17
N THR A 334 6.41 4.76 -25.62
CA THR A 334 7.48 5.43 -24.89
C THR A 334 7.32 5.17 -23.39
N PRO A 335 8.27 4.46 -22.74
CA PRO A 335 8.27 4.28 -21.30
C PRO A 335 8.18 5.60 -20.54
N LYS A 336 7.44 5.61 -19.43
CA LYS A 336 7.49 6.72 -18.50
C LYS A 336 8.90 6.79 -17.86
N PRO A 337 9.63 7.92 -18.03
CA PRO A 337 10.96 8.07 -17.46
C PRO A 337 10.93 8.13 -15.94
N ASN A 338 12.05 7.80 -15.31
CA ASN A 338 12.26 7.94 -13.87
C ASN A 338 11.14 7.27 -13.05
N THR A 339 10.68 6.11 -13.51
CA THR A 339 9.75 5.30 -12.73
C THR A 339 10.52 4.62 -11.61
N HIS A 340 10.11 4.85 -10.37
CA HIS A 340 10.74 4.27 -9.20
C HIS A 340 10.36 2.80 -9.03
N VAL A 341 11.36 1.93 -9.01
CA VAL A 341 11.18 0.49 -8.83
C VAL A 341 11.94 0.04 -7.58
N THR A 342 11.22 -0.59 -6.66
CA THR A 342 11.80 -1.20 -5.46
C THR A 342 11.18 -2.54 -5.19
N LEU A 343 12.03 -3.53 -4.91
CA LEU A 343 11.66 -4.85 -4.48
C LEU A 343 12.49 -5.24 -3.27
N LEU A 344 11.82 -5.53 -2.16
CA LEU A 344 12.41 -6.05 -0.93
C LEU A 344 11.83 -7.43 -0.66
N ILE A 345 12.69 -8.41 -0.46
CA ILE A 345 12.30 -9.80 -0.16
C ILE A 345 12.92 -10.22 1.16
N ARG A 346 12.08 -10.53 2.15
CA ARG A 346 12.46 -11.17 3.41
C ARG A 346 12.19 -12.67 3.33
N ASN A 347 13.24 -13.47 3.27
CA ASN A 347 13.14 -14.93 3.23
C ASN A 347 12.98 -15.51 4.63
N PHE A 348 11.89 -16.23 4.92
CA PHE A 348 11.71 -16.93 6.18
C PHE A 348 12.30 -18.34 6.14
N ASN A 349 11.89 -19.16 5.18
CA ASN A 349 12.34 -20.56 5.05
C ASN A 349 12.13 -21.16 3.64
N PHE A 350 12.12 -20.38 2.56
CA PHE A 350 11.86 -20.91 1.21
C PHE A 350 13.00 -21.82 0.71
N LEU A 351 14.24 -21.36 0.84
CA LEU A 351 15.49 -22.10 0.60
C LEU A 351 16.58 -21.49 1.50
N PRO A 352 17.54 -22.27 2.04
CA PRO A 352 18.63 -21.71 2.83
C PRO A 352 19.52 -20.79 1.96
N PRO A 353 20.03 -19.66 2.49
CA PRO A 353 21.12 -18.94 1.85
C PRO A 353 22.30 -19.90 1.77
N ILE A 354 22.80 -20.23 0.58
CA ILE A 354 23.90 -21.18 0.39
C ILE A 354 25.14 -20.66 1.13
N PRO A 355 25.65 -21.33 2.17
CA PRO A 355 26.98 -21.08 2.69
C PRO A 355 27.97 -21.88 1.84
N GLN A 356 28.96 -21.22 1.24
CA GLN A 356 30.14 -21.91 0.71
C GLN A 356 30.89 -22.56 1.89
N ASN A 357 31.29 -23.81 1.69
CA ASN A 357 32.07 -24.69 2.59
C ASN A 357 31.26 -25.43 3.66
N ASP A 358 30.62 -26.52 3.26
CA ASP A 358 30.90 -27.87 3.80
C ASP A 358 30.07 -28.90 3.03
N ALA A 359 30.58 -29.28 1.86
CA ALA A 359 30.15 -30.49 1.19
C ALA A 359 30.82 -31.68 1.90
N ILE A 360 30.23 -32.17 2.99
CA ILE A 360 30.32 -33.58 3.42
C ILE A 360 29.07 -33.91 4.27
N ASN A 361 28.24 -34.78 3.72
CA ASN A 361 27.31 -35.68 4.40
C ASN A 361 26.38 -35.09 5.48
N THR A 362 25.27 -34.50 5.06
CA THR A 362 23.99 -34.70 5.77
C THR A 362 22.85 -34.92 4.78
N VAL A 363 22.38 -36.16 4.80
CA VAL A 363 21.10 -36.71 4.37
C VAL A 363 20.10 -35.69 3.80
N GLN A 364 19.71 -35.93 2.54
CA GLN A 364 18.49 -35.45 1.91
C GLN A 364 17.29 -35.56 2.87
N LYS A 365 16.99 -34.50 3.63
CA LYS A 365 15.68 -34.32 4.26
C LYS A 365 14.94 -33.24 3.47
N GLN A 366 14.09 -33.75 2.59
CA GLN A 366 12.86 -33.16 2.04
C GLN A 366 12.89 -31.65 1.77
N ASN A 367 13.22 -31.25 0.54
CA ASN A 367 12.76 -29.97 -0.04
C ASN A 367 12.57 -30.04 -1.57
N ALA A 368 12.37 -31.24 -2.11
CA ALA A 368 12.23 -31.47 -3.55
C ALA A 368 10.79 -31.37 -4.09
N SER A 369 9.80 -30.85 -3.33
CA SER A 369 8.40 -30.95 -3.74
C SER A 369 7.52 -29.71 -3.50
N VAL A 370 8.07 -28.49 -3.49
CA VAL A 370 7.21 -27.30 -3.61
C VAL A 370 6.70 -27.24 -5.05
N ARG A 371 5.54 -27.84 -5.31
CA ARG A 371 4.83 -27.72 -6.59
C ARG A 371 4.24 -26.32 -6.67
N PHE A 372 4.68 -25.58 -7.67
CA PHE A 372 4.24 -24.21 -7.87
C PHE A 372 2.90 -24.21 -8.62
N ASN A 373 1.79 -24.00 -7.91
CA ASN A 373 0.49 -23.73 -8.51
C ASN A 373 -0.28 -22.65 -7.72
N PRO A 374 0.14 -21.39 -7.80
CA PRO A 374 -0.35 -20.33 -6.93
C PRO A 374 -1.80 -20.02 -7.24
N ILE A 375 -2.59 -19.91 -6.18
CA ILE A 375 -3.92 -19.31 -6.23
C ILE A 375 -3.89 -18.09 -5.32
N VAL A 376 -4.46 -17.01 -5.84
CA VAL A 376 -4.56 -15.72 -5.16
C VAL A 376 -5.78 -15.79 -4.25
N GLN A 377 -5.60 -15.47 -2.97
CA GLN A 377 -6.71 -15.23 -2.06
C GLN A 377 -6.78 -13.73 -1.83
N SER A 378 -7.79 -13.07 -2.40
CA SER A 378 -8.21 -11.74 -1.97
C SER A 378 -9.05 -11.91 -0.70
N LYS A 379 -8.65 -11.26 0.40
CA LYS A 379 -9.50 -11.24 1.60
C LYS A 379 -10.69 -10.32 1.33
N SER A 380 -11.89 -10.89 1.21
CA SER A 380 -13.13 -10.14 1.40
C SER A 380 -13.31 -9.83 2.89
N ASN A 381 -13.82 -8.65 3.23
CA ASN A 381 -14.04 -8.14 4.59
C ASN A 381 -15.06 -8.97 5.41
N THR A 382 -14.70 -10.20 5.76
CA THR A 382 -15.45 -11.02 6.71
C THR A 382 -14.46 -11.68 7.65
N PHE A 383 -14.55 -11.30 8.92
CA PHE A 383 -13.86 -11.90 10.04
C PHE A 383 -14.03 -13.43 10.01
N LEU A 384 -12.94 -14.16 9.83
CA LEU A 384 -12.89 -15.60 10.07
C LEU A 384 -12.70 -15.80 11.57
N ASN A 385 -13.80 -16.01 12.30
CA ASN A 385 -13.73 -16.75 13.55
C ASN A 385 -13.62 -18.24 13.22
N GLU A 386 -12.76 -18.89 13.99
CA GLU A 386 -12.37 -20.29 13.95
C GLU A 386 -13.57 -21.24 13.82
N MET A 387 -13.50 -22.12 12.83
CA MET A 387 -14.29 -23.36 12.83
C MET A 387 -13.47 -24.42 13.55
N ASP A 388 -13.66 -24.52 14.87
CA ASP A 388 -13.30 -25.73 15.60
C ASP A 388 -14.44 -26.74 15.51
N SER A 389 -14.08 -27.92 15.03
CA SER A 389 -14.88 -29.11 14.95
C SER A 389 -14.80 -29.91 16.26
N GLU A 390 -15.92 -30.01 16.99
CA GLU A 390 -16.12 -31.04 18.02
C GLU A 390 -17.54 -31.65 17.86
N PRO A 391 -17.71 -32.98 18.03
CA PRO A 391 -18.93 -33.70 17.66
C PRO A 391 -19.96 -33.75 18.80
N TYR A 392 -21.21 -33.35 18.53
CA TYR A 392 -22.32 -33.52 19.48
C TYR A 392 -22.98 -34.91 19.38
N SER A 393 -23.12 -35.58 20.52
CA SER A 393 -24.11 -36.65 20.75
C SER A 393 -25.45 -36.06 21.24
N PRO A 394 -26.59 -36.76 21.05
CA PRO A 394 -27.92 -36.15 21.11
C PRO A 394 -28.56 -36.23 22.50
N GLY A 395 -29.19 -35.14 22.94
CA GLY A 395 -29.93 -35.10 24.20
C GLY A 395 -31.01 -34.02 24.24
N SER A 396 -32.26 -34.49 24.15
CA SER A 396 -33.52 -33.96 24.70
C SER A 396 -33.97 -32.51 24.45
N ASN A 397 -35.12 -32.44 23.78
CA ASN A 397 -36.11 -31.36 23.73
C ASN A 397 -36.31 -30.64 25.08
N ASP A 398 -36.33 -29.31 25.04
CA ASP A 398 -37.44 -28.56 25.64
C ASP A 398 -37.63 -27.21 24.93
N PHE A 399 -38.91 -26.92 24.68
CA PHE A 399 -39.42 -25.68 24.12
C PHE A 399 -39.35 -24.59 25.19
N ASP A 400 -38.74 -23.44 24.87
CA ASP A 400 -39.30 -22.17 25.33
C ASP A 400 -38.88 -20.98 24.47
N LYS A 401 -39.86 -20.13 24.20
CA LYS A 401 -39.77 -18.90 23.41
C LYS A 401 -39.05 -17.82 24.20
N ASN A 402 -38.05 -17.18 23.60
CA ASN A 402 -37.75 -15.77 23.81
C ASN A 402 -37.00 -15.20 22.60
N ASP A 403 -37.67 -14.30 21.88
CA ASP A 403 -37.09 -13.48 20.82
C ASP A 403 -36.06 -12.51 21.42
N SER A 404 -34.78 -12.71 21.11
CA SER A 404 -33.74 -11.69 21.31
C SER A 404 -33.19 -11.27 19.96
N ASN A 405 -33.79 -10.24 19.37
CA ASN A 405 -33.19 -9.48 18.29
C ASN A 405 -31.89 -8.83 18.80
N ILE A 406 -30.76 -9.29 18.29
CA ILE A 406 -29.45 -8.70 18.56
C ILE A 406 -29.32 -7.46 17.64
N ASP A 407 -29.60 -6.29 18.20
CA ASP A 407 -29.31 -4.99 17.61
C ASP A 407 -27.79 -4.76 17.57
N THR A 408 -27.20 -4.70 16.38
CA THR A 408 -25.76 -4.44 16.15
C THR A 408 -25.39 -2.95 16.07
N ASN A 409 -26.24 -2.04 16.55
CA ASN A 409 -25.98 -0.60 16.53
C ASN A 409 -25.59 -0.06 17.91
N ARG A 410 -24.37 -0.36 18.37
CA ARG A 410 -23.76 0.37 19.49
C ARG A 410 -22.39 0.92 19.10
N SER A 411 -22.42 2.15 18.58
CA SER A 411 -21.24 3.01 18.40
C SER A 411 -20.75 3.48 19.77
N ILE A 412 -19.43 3.46 19.98
CA ILE A 412 -18.76 3.98 21.17
C ILE A 412 -18.77 5.51 21.07
N GLU A 413 -19.40 6.17 22.04
CA GLU A 413 -19.37 7.63 22.20
C GLU A 413 -17.97 8.07 22.64
N SER A 414 -17.31 8.86 21.81
CA SER A 414 -16.20 9.73 22.22
C SER A 414 -16.74 11.16 22.23
N SER A 415 -16.75 11.77 23.41
CA SER A 415 -17.30 13.08 23.68
C SER A 415 -16.42 14.20 23.11
N SER A 416 -16.90 14.88 22.09
CA SER A 416 -16.68 16.32 21.90
C SER A 416 -17.85 16.92 21.11
N ASP A 417 -18.74 17.58 21.86
CA ASP A 417 -19.92 18.27 21.32
C ASP A 417 -19.53 19.47 20.45
N ILE A 418 -20.15 19.57 19.27
CA ILE A 418 -21.09 20.60 18.82
C ILE A 418 -21.19 20.48 17.27
N TYR A 419 -22.15 19.70 16.80
CA TYR A 419 -22.69 19.81 15.43
C TYR A 419 -24.21 19.74 15.50
N PRO A 420 -24.94 20.54 14.70
CA PRO A 420 -26.40 20.59 14.77
C PRO A 420 -27.00 19.25 14.31
N ILE A 421 -27.81 18.66 15.19
CA ILE A 421 -28.57 17.43 15.01
C ILE A 421 -29.46 17.59 13.77
N ARG A 422 -29.14 16.87 12.68
CA ARG A 422 -30.06 16.74 11.54
C ARG A 422 -31.20 15.81 11.95
N PRO A 423 -32.47 16.13 11.64
CA PRO A 423 -33.59 15.24 11.95
C PRO A 423 -33.43 13.93 11.14
N TYR A 424 -33.26 12.83 11.85
CA TYR A 424 -33.21 11.48 11.29
C TYR A 424 -34.64 11.01 11.00
N ASP A 425 -34.96 10.88 9.71
CA ASP A 425 -36.24 10.34 9.25
C ASP A 425 -36.17 8.80 9.28
N LYS A 426 -36.87 8.19 10.25
CA LYS A 426 -36.88 6.73 10.50
C LYS A 426 -37.42 5.92 9.30
N ASP A 427 -38.18 6.54 8.40
CA ASP A 427 -38.82 5.86 7.28
C ASP A 427 -38.07 6.05 5.95
N ARG A 428 -36.94 6.79 5.97
CA ARG A 428 -36.16 7.03 4.77
C ARG A 428 -35.34 5.80 4.39
N ARG A 429 -35.88 5.00 3.45
CA ARG A 429 -35.13 3.90 2.82
C ARG A 429 -33.84 4.44 2.21
N ILE A 430 -32.71 3.97 2.71
CA ILE A 430 -31.39 4.23 2.14
C ILE A 430 -31.38 3.56 0.77
N LYS A 431 -31.08 4.32 -0.29
CA LYS A 431 -30.87 3.72 -1.62
C LYS A 431 -29.73 2.71 -1.50
N GLY A 432 -29.95 1.49 -1.99
CA GLY A 432 -28.88 0.49 -2.09
C GLY A 432 -27.68 1.10 -2.79
N TYR A 433 -26.51 1.03 -2.16
CA TYR A 433 -25.28 1.63 -2.67
C TYR A 433 -24.63 0.79 -3.77
N VAL A 434 -25.08 -0.47 -3.93
CA VAL A 434 -24.68 -1.39 -4.98
C VAL A 434 -25.83 -1.56 -5.96
N ASP A 435 -25.56 -1.30 -7.23
CA ASP A 435 -26.48 -1.61 -8.32
C ASP A 435 -26.30 -3.05 -8.78
N PHE A 436 -27.25 -3.91 -8.42
CA PHE A 436 -27.28 -5.31 -8.83
C PHE A 436 -28.01 -5.54 -10.17
N SER A 437 -28.42 -4.48 -10.89
CA SER A 437 -29.19 -4.62 -12.14
C SER A 437 -28.46 -5.49 -13.16
N CYS A 438 -27.15 -5.31 -13.32
CA CYS A 438 -26.31 -6.14 -14.20
C CYS A 438 -26.30 -7.62 -13.80
N TYR A 439 -26.25 -7.91 -12.49
CA TYR A 439 -26.33 -9.30 -11.99
C TYR A 439 -27.68 -9.92 -12.34
N TYR A 440 -28.78 -9.23 -12.08
CA TYR A 440 -30.14 -9.74 -12.37
C TYR A 440 -30.38 -9.92 -13.86
N GLU A 441 -29.92 -8.99 -14.71
CA GLU A 441 -29.98 -9.15 -16.17
C GLU A 441 -29.22 -10.39 -16.66
N ASN A 442 -28.05 -10.66 -16.10
CA ASN A 442 -27.25 -11.82 -16.46
C ASN A 442 -27.88 -13.14 -15.96
N VAL A 443 -28.48 -13.13 -14.77
CA VAL A 443 -29.25 -14.27 -14.25
C VAL A 443 -30.46 -14.55 -15.13
N GLU A 444 -31.19 -13.52 -15.57
CA GLU A 444 -32.31 -13.70 -16.51
C GLU A 444 -31.87 -14.23 -17.88
N LYS A 445 -30.75 -13.72 -18.43
CA LYS A 445 -30.18 -14.23 -19.67
C LYS A 445 -29.76 -15.69 -19.54
N ALA A 446 -29.09 -16.06 -18.44
CA ALA A 446 -28.70 -17.44 -18.17
C ALA A 446 -29.91 -18.36 -17.96
N ARG A 447 -30.98 -17.86 -17.32
CA ARG A 447 -32.26 -18.58 -17.16
C ARG A 447 -32.94 -18.82 -18.51
N LYS A 448 -32.95 -17.83 -19.41
CA LYS A 448 -33.48 -17.98 -20.78
C LYS A 448 -32.65 -18.94 -21.64
N ASN A 449 -31.33 -18.96 -21.45
CA ASN A 449 -30.42 -19.80 -22.21
C ASN A 449 -30.22 -21.21 -21.63
N GLY A 450 -30.86 -21.54 -20.50
CA GLY A 450 -30.74 -22.85 -19.85
C GLY A 450 -29.35 -23.14 -19.23
N THR A 451 -28.53 -22.11 -19.03
CA THR A 451 -27.16 -22.22 -18.50
C THR A 451 -27.07 -21.85 -17.02
N LEU A 452 -28.19 -21.55 -16.37
CA LEU A 452 -28.22 -21.19 -14.95
C LEU A 452 -27.97 -22.43 -14.06
N PRO A 453 -26.98 -22.40 -13.15
CA PRO A 453 -26.74 -23.50 -12.21
C PRO A 453 -27.96 -23.81 -11.36
N SER A 454 -28.22 -25.10 -11.12
CA SER A 454 -29.43 -25.60 -10.43
C SER A 454 -29.60 -25.15 -8.98
N PHE A 455 -28.54 -24.64 -8.34
CA PHE A 455 -28.58 -24.11 -6.98
C PHE A 455 -29.04 -22.64 -6.90
N ILE A 456 -29.17 -21.94 -8.02
CA ILE A 456 -29.68 -20.56 -8.10
C ILE A 456 -31.16 -20.63 -8.49
N LYS A 457 -32.06 -20.26 -7.56
CA LYS A 457 -33.52 -20.25 -7.78
C LYS A 457 -33.98 -18.97 -8.46
#